data_AF-A0AAV2J2G5-F1
#
_entry.id   AF-A0AAV2J2G5-F1
#
_cell.length_a   1.000
_cell.length_b   1.000
_cell.length_c   1.000
_cell.angle_alpha   90.00
_cell.angle_beta   90.00
_cell.angle_gamma   90.00
#
_symmetry.space_group_name_H-M   'P 1'
#
loop_
_entity.id
_entity.type
_entity.pdbx_description
1 polymer ?
#
loop_
_entity_poly.entity_id
_entity_poly.type
_entity_poly.pdbx_seq_one_letter_code
_entity_poly.pdbx_strand_id
1 'polypeptide(L)'
;MSDGKVETPPDQSSAAVSPHASVQQNNPLSRKLNKILDTRLDNDKEMLEALKALSVFFTENSLRTRRNLRGDIERRSLAINQDFAQIFKAVKEELESVSEDVQAMSSCCEEMTNRLKATKEQTQDLIVKTNKLQGEK
;
A
#
# COMPACT_ATOMS: atom_id res chain seq x y z
N MET A 1 -18.44 -88.08 -29.64
CA MET A 1 -19.20 -86.98 -29.01
C MET A 1 -18.40 -85.71 -29.33
N SER A 2 -18.62 -85.18 -30.54
CA SER A 2 -19.42 -83.97 -30.80
C SER A 2 -18.56 -82.72 -30.58
N ASP A 3 -17.87 -82.23 -31.61
CA ASP A 3 -18.34 -81.26 -32.63
C ASP A 3 -18.48 -79.82 -32.13
N GLY A 4 -17.91 -78.90 -32.90
CA GLY A 4 -18.50 -77.57 -33.07
C GLY A 4 -17.68 -76.37 -32.62
N LYS A 5 -16.71 -75.96 -33.44
CA LYS A 5 -16.30 -74.55 -33.57
C LYS A 5 -17.51 -73.71 -33.98
N VAL A 6 -17.80 -72.60 -33.29
CA VAL A 6 -18.74 -71.57 -33.77
C VAL A 6 -18.12 -70.19 -33.61
N GLU A 7 -18.13 -69.45 -34.71
CA GLU A 7 -17.64 -68.10 -34.92
C GLU A 7 -18.84 -67.15 -35.15
N THR A 8 -18.74 -65.90 -34.66
CA THR A 8 -19.52 -64.66 -34.99
C THR A 8 -20.95 -64.49 -34.44
N PRO A 9 -21.50 -63.25 -34.26
CA PRO A 9 -21.07 -61.89 -34.69
C PRO A 9 -21.12 -60.79 -33.57
N PRO A 10 -20.82 -59.49 -33.83
CA PRO A 10 -20.87 -58.44 -32.83
C PRO A 10 -22.31 -57.94 -32.66
N ASP A 11 -22.79 -57.79 -31.43
CA ASP A 11 -24.09 -57.15 -31.18
C ASP A 11 -23.91 -55.87 -30.38
N GLN A 12 -24.33 -54.78 -31.01
CA GLN A 12 -24.47 -53.47 -30.41
C GLN A 12 -25.61 -53.54 -29.41
N SER A 13 -25.36 -53.22 -28.14
CA SER A 13 -26.46 -52.75 -27.29
C SER A 13 -25.99 -51.78 -26.22
N SER A 14 -26.33 -50.52 -26.51
CA SER A 14 -26.74 -49.48 -25.58
C SER A 14 -25.73 -49.03 -24.53
N ALA A 15 -25.16 -47.88 -24.85
CA ALA A 15 -24.91 -46.82 -23.89
C ALA A 15 -26.11 -46.67 -22.92
N ALA A 16 -26.02 -47.31 -21.76
CA ALA A 16 -26.79 -46.90 -20.60
C ALA A 16 -26.11 -45.64 -20.04
N VAL A 17 -26.33 -44.52 -20.75
CA VAL A 17 -26.22 -43.19 -20.15
C VAL A 17 -27.17 -43.19 -18.97
N SER A 18 -26.63 -43.41 -17.78
CA SER A 18 -27.38 -43.31 -16.54
C SER A 18 -28.01 -41.91 -16.52
N PRO A 19 -29.35 -41.78 -16.52
CA PRO A 19 -30.03 -40.50 -16.60
C PRO A 19 -29.90 -39.68 -15.29
N HIS A 20 -29.08 -40.14 -14.35
CA HIS A 20 -28.93 -39.55 -13.03
C HIS A 20 -27.86 -38.45 -12.97
N ALA A 21 -26.87 -38.44 -13.87
CA ALA A 21 -25.82 -37.44 -13.88
C ALA A 21 -26.30 -36.07 -14.41
N SER A 22 -27.26 -36.05 -15.34
CA SER A 22 -27.80 -34.81 -15.93
C SER A 22 -28.80 -34.11 -15.01
N VAL A 23 -29.47 -34.84 -14.10
CA VAL A 23 -30.42 -34.25 -13.14
C VAL A 23 -29.70 -33.54 -11.98
N GLN A 24 -28.48 -33.98 -11.64
CA GLN A 24 -27.65 -33.33 -10.61
C GLN A 24 -27.18 -31.92 -11.00
N GLN A 25 -27.08 -31.61 -12.29
CA GLN A 25 -26.72 -30.26 -12.76
C GLN A 25 -27.85 -29.25 -12.62
N ASN A 26 -29.12 -29.68 -12.47
CA ASN A 26 -30.26 -28.78 -12.43
C ASN A 26 -30.80 -28.50 -11.01
N ASN A 27 -30.26 -29.19 -9.98
CA ASN A 27 -30.66 -28.96 -8.59
C ASN A 27 -30.17 -27.59 -8.09
N PRO A 28 -31.06 -26.73 -7.53
CA PRO A 28 -30.69 -25.41 -7.00
C PRO A 28 -29.63 -25.47 -5.89
N LEU A 29 -29.55 -26.56 -5.12
CA LEU A 29 -28.48 -26.77 -4.14
C LEU A 29 -27.13 -27.03 -4.82
N SER A 30 -27.09 -27.90 -5.84
CA SER A 30 -25.88 -28.12 -6.64
C SER A 30 -25.41 -26.83 -7.31
N ARG A 31 -26.33 -25.99 -7.80
CA ARG A 31 -25.99 -24.68 -8.37
C ARG A 31 -25.43 -23.72 -7.31
N LYS A 32 -25.98 -23.69 -6.10
CA LYS A 32 -25.43 -22.89 -4.98
C LYS A 32 -24.07 -23.40 -4.54
N LEU A 33 -23.91 -24.72 -4.42
CA LEU A 33 -22.66 -25.36 -4.05
C LEU A 33 -21.57 -25.06 -5.07
N ASN A 34 -21.83 -25.32 -6.36
CA ASN A 34 -20.89 -24.99 -7.43
C ASN A 34 -20.57 -23.51 -7.44
N LYS A 35 -21.56 -22.62 -7.30
CA LYS A 35 -21.30 -21.17 -7.23
C LYS A 35 -20.37 -20.79 -6.07
N ILE A 36 -20.54 -21.39 -4.89
CA ILE A 36 -19.68 -21.17 -3.72
C ILE A 36 -18.26 -21.71 -3.99
N LEU A 37 -18.15 -22.92 -4.54
CA LEU A 37 -16.87 -23.55 -4.90
C LEU A 37 -16.12 -22.75 -5.98
N ASP A 38 -16.86 -22.21 -6.96
CA ASP A 38 -16.34 -21.36 -8.03
C ASP A 38 -15.90 -19.99 -7.52
N THR A 39 -16.41 -19.52 -6.38
CA THR A 39 -16.04 -18.21 -5.83
C THR A 39 -14.57 -18.17 -5.39
N ARG A 40 -13.90 -19.34 -5.23
CA ARG A 40 -12.45 -19.53 -5.01
C ARG A 40 -11.75 -18.38 -4.26
N LEU A 41 -12.30 -18.01 -3.10
CA LEU A 41 -11.84 -16.86 -2.30
C LEU A 41 -10.42 -17.09 -1.72
N ASP A 42 -10.00 -18.34 -1.59
CA ASP A 42 -8.73 -18.71 -0.94
C ASP A 42 -7.48 -18.40 -1.77
N ASN A 43 -7.63 -18.23 -3.09
CA ASN A 43 -6.51 -17.95 -3.98
C ASN A 43 -6.24 -16.44 -4.12
N ASP A 44 -7.19 -15.59 -3.73
CA ASP A 44 -7.08 -14.15 -3.85
C ASP A 44 -6.78 -13.53 -2.47
N LYS A 45 -5.48 -13.40 -2.19
CA LYS A 45 -4.98 -12.85 -0.94
C LYS A 45 -5.43 -11.40 -0.73
N GLU A 46 -5.48 -10.59 -1.78
CA GLU A 46 -5.88 -9.18 -1.69
C GLU A 46 -7.37 -9.05 -1.36
N MET A 47 -8.21 -9.86 -2.00
CA MET A 47 -9.64 -9.91 -1.69
C MET A 47 -9.87 -10.36 -0.24
N LEU A 48 -9.17 -11.40 0.22
CA LEU A 48 -9.24 -11.87 1.60
C LEU A 48 -8.83 -10.78 2.60
N GLU A 49 -7.79 -10.02 2.29
CA GLU A 49 -7.32 -8.92 3.12
C GLU A 49 -8.32 -7.76 3.14
N ALA A 50 -8.89 -7.39 2.00
CA ALA A 50 -9.95 -6.39 1.93
C ALA A 50 -11.21 -6.82 2.71
N LEU A 51 -11.61 -8.09 2.61
CA LEU A 51 -12.73 -8.65 3.38
C LEU A 51 -12.45 -8.69 4.89
N LYS A 52 -11.20 -9.00 5.29
CA LYS A 52 -10.77 -8.89 6.70
C LYS A 52 -10.80 -7.44 7.19
N ALA A 53 -10.35 -6.49 6.38
CA ALA A 53 -10.42 -5.08 6.73
C ALA A 53 -11.88 -4.61 6.89
N LEU A 54 -12.78 -5.07 6.00
CA LEU A 54 -14.22 -4.82 6.09
C LEU A 54 -14.85 -5.39 7.37
N SER A 55 -14.47 -6.61 7.77
CA SER A 55 -15.07 -7.27 8.93
C SER A 55 -14.75 -6.60 10.27
N VAL A 56 -13.65 -5.85 10.37
CA VAL A 56 -13.30 -5.05 11.57
C VAL A 56 -14.40 -4.04 11.91
N PHE A 57 -15.15 -3.54 10.93
CA PHE A 57 -16.16 -2.51 11.15
C PHE A 57 -17.56 -2.84 10.65
N PHE A 58 -17.68 -3.83 9.79
CA PHE A 58 -18.96 -4.35 9.33
C PHE A 58 -19.31 -5.61 10.15
N THR A 59 -19.61 -5.41 11.43
CA THR A 59 -19.87 -6.51 12.38
C THR A 59 -21.27 -7.10 12.24
N GLU A 60 -22.25 -6.30 11.80
CA GLU A 60 -23.63 -6.72 11.62
C GLU A 60 -24.04 -6.78 10.15
N ASN A 61 -24.47 -7.96 9.70
CA ASN A 61 -25.01 -8.16 8.36
C ASN A 61 -26.54 -7.97 8.34
N SER A 62 -26.98 -6.71 8.34
CA SER A 62 -28.39 -6.33 8.17
C SER A 62 -28.63 -5.72 6.78
N LEU A 63 -29.90 -5.62 6.36
CA LEU A 63 -30.25 -4.94 5.12
C LEU A 63 -29.81 -3.46 5.14
N ARG A 64 -29.95 -2.80 6.29
CA ARG A 64 -29.55 -1.40 6.49
C ARG A 64 -28.04 -1.22 6.34
N THR A 65 -27.25 -2.01 7.06
CA THR A 65 -25.78 -1.91 7.01
C THR A 65 -25.28 -2.21 5.61
N ARG A 66 -25.82 -3.22 4.92
CA ARG A 66 -25.47 -3.52 3.52
C ARG A 66 -25.77 -2.34 2.58
N ARG A 67 -26.92 -1.68 2.74
CA ARG A 67 -27.31 -0.53 1.90
C ARG A 67 -26.41 0.68 2.12
N ASN A 68 -25.87 0.84 3.33
CA ASN A 68 -25.05 1.98 3.70
C ASN A 68 -23.53 1.72 3.56
N LEU A 69 -23.12 0.46 3.39
CA LEU A 69 -21.72 0.02 3.40
C LEU A 69 -20.80 0.88 2.54
N ARG A 70 -21.19 1.18 1.30
CA ARG A 70 -20.39 2.03 0.41
C ARG A 70 -20.15 3.41 1.01
N GLY A 71 -21.20 4.06 1.51
CA GLY A 71 -21.09 5.38 2.13
C GLY A 71 -20.29 5.35 3.43
N ASP A 72 -20.37 4.26 4.20
CA ASP A 72 -19.55 4.07 5.40
C ASP A 72 -18.05 3.92 5.06
N ILE A 73 -17.73 3.15 4.01
CA ILE A 73 -16.37 3.02 3.48
C ILE A 73 -15.83 4.38 3.02
N GLU A 74 -16.62 5.11 2.24
CA GLU A 74 -16.24 6.43 1.71
C GLU A 74 -15.99 7.44 2.84
N ARG A 75 -16.89 7.51 3.84
CA ARG A 75 -16.71 8.38 5.01
C ARG A 75 -15.46 8.04 5.81
N ARG A 76 -15.20 6.75 6.02
CA ARG A 76 -14.00 6.30 6.72
C ARG A 76 -12.73 6.67 5.95
N SER A 77 -12.71 6.42 4.64
CA SER A 77 -11.58 6.78 3.79
C SER A 77 -11.31 8.29 3.87
N LEU A 78 -12.35 9.10 3.81
CA LEU A 78 -12.24 10.55 3.98
C LEU A 78 -11.66 10.94 5.35
N ALA A 79 -12.15 10.35 6.44
CA ALA A 79 -11.66 10.61 7.80
C ALA A 79 -10.17 10.25 7.93
N ILE A 80 -9.75 9.07 7.45
CA ILE A 80 -8.35 8.65 7.46
C ILE A 80 -7.47 9.64 6.70
N ASN A 81 -7.91 10.12 5.54
CA ASN A 81 -7.16 11.08 4.74
C ASN A 81 -7.07 12.45 5.41
N GLN A 82 -8.13 12.88 6.10
CA GLN A 82 -8.11 14.11 6.89
C GLN A 82 -7.13 14.02 8.06
N ASP A 83 -7.17 12.91 8.81
CA ASP A 83 -6.26 12.65 9.92
C ASP A 83 -4.80 12.61 9.43
N PHE A 84 -4.55 11.92 8.30
CA PHE A 84 -3.23 11.88 7.67
C PHE A 84 -2.73 13.28 7.31
N ALA A 85 -3.56 14.08 6.63
CA ALA A 85 -3.19 15.44 6.25
C ALA A 85 -2.90 16.33 7.47
N GLN A 86 -3.69 16.20 8.53
CA GLN A 86 -3.51 16.96 9.76
C GLN A 86 -2.20 16.58 10.47
N ILE A 87 -1.94 15.29 10.65
CA ILE A 87 -0.72 14.80 11.31
C ILE A 87 0.51 15.18 10.48
N PHE A 88 0.44 14.97 9.16
CA PHE A 88 1.55 15.28 8.26
C PHE A 88 1.86 16.78 8.21
N LYS A 89 0.84 17.63 8.35
CA LYS A 89 1.03 19.09 8.45
C LYS A 89 1.90 19.46 9.66
N ALA A 90 1.66 18.87 10.83
CA ALA A 90 2.49 19.14 12.01
C ALA A 90 3.95 18.73 11.78
N VAL A 91 4.18 17.56 11.18
CA VAL A 91 5.53 17.09 10.82
C VAL A 91 6.21 18.04 9.83
N LYS A 92 5.47 18.54 8.83
CA LYS A 92 5.96 19.53 7.87
C LYS A 92 6.38 20.82 8.56
N GLU A 93 5.55 21.36 9.45
CA GLU A 93 5.82 22.61 10.15
C GLU A 93 7.08 22.52 11.03
N GLU A 94 7.25 21.41 11.76
CA GLU A 94 8.46 21.16 12.54
C GLU A 94 9.72 21.05 11.64
N LEU A 95 9.61 20.37 10.49
CA LEU A 95 10.71 20.26 9.55
C LEU A 95 11.08 21.60 8.92
N GLU A 96 10.09 22.44 8.61
CA GLU A 96 10.29 23.81 8.12
C GLU A 96 11.01 24.65 9.17
N SER A 97 10.61 24.57 10.45
CA SER A 97 11.31 25.27 11.55
C SER A 97 12.78 24.86 11.66
N VAL A 98 13.08 23.56 11.61
CA VAL A 98 14.47 23.08 11.65
C VAL A 98 15.27 23.57 10.44
N SER A 99 14.66 23.60 9.25
CA SER A 99 15.30 24.12 8.04
C SER A 99 15.61 25.61 8.18
N GLU A 100 14.71 26.40 8.76
CA GLU A 100 14.92 27.83 9.01
C GLU A 100 16.07 28.05 10.01
N ASP A 101 16.12 27.29 11.10
CA ASP A 101 17.19 27.38 12.10
C ASP A 101 18.56 27.04 11.50
N VAL A 102 18.64 25.98 10.69
CA VAL A 102 19.88 25.59 9.99
C VAL A 102 20.32 26.68 9.02
N GLN A 103 19.39 27.29 8.28
CA GLN A 103 19.69 28.38 7.37
C GLN A 103 20.22 29.61 8.12
N ALA A 104 19.57 29.97 9.24
CA ALA A 104 20.01 31.08 10.09
C ALA A 104 21.41 30.83 10.67
N MET A 105 21.68 29.60 11.14
CA MET A 105 22.99 29.22 11.65
C MET A 105 24.06 29.30 10.56
N SER A 106 23.76 28.84 9.34
CA SER A 106 24.66 28.94 8.18
C SER A 106 25.04 30.39 7.90
N SER A 107 24.05 31.29 7.81
CA SER A 107 24.27 32.72 7.60
C SER A 107 25.12 33.35 8.72
N CYS A 108 24.85 33.00 9.99
CA CYS A 108 25.65 33.49 11.12
C CYS A 108 27.11 33.03 11.05
N CYS A 109 27.35 31.77 10.70
CA CYS A 109 28.70 31.23 10.51
C CYS A 109 29.44 31.93 9.37
N GLU A 110 28.75 32.24 8.27
CA GLU A 110 29.31 32.96 7.14
C GLU A 110 29.67 34.40 7.51
N GLU A 111 28.78 35.12 8.20
CA GLU A 111 29.06 36.47 8.72
C GLU A 111 30.26 36.49 9.67
N MET A 112 30.32 35.53 10.59
CA MET A 112 31.41 35.42 11.56
C MET A 112 32.75 35.13 10.85
N THR A 113 32.72 34.26 9.84
CA THR A 113 33.89 33.96 9.01
C THR A 113 34.37 35.21 8.26
N ASN A 114 33.45 35.99 7.69
CA ASN A 114 33.78 37.21 6.96
C ASN A 114 34.36 38.29 7.89
N ARG A 115 33.80 38.44 9.10
CA ARG A 115 34.37 39.33 10.12
C ARG A 115 35.78 38.92 10.53
N LEU A 116 36.01 37.64 10.77
CA LEU A 116 37.33 37.14 11.15
C LEU A 116 38.38 37.41 10.05
N LYS A 117 38.01 37.20 8.78
CA LYS A 117 38.86 37.54 7.63
C LYS A 117 39.19 39.04 7.60
N ALA A 118 38.20 39.91 7.74
CA ALA A 118 38.40 41.36 7.74
C ALA A 118 39.30 41.83 8.90
N THR A 119 39.09 41.31 10.12
CA THR A 119 39.93 41.63 11.28
C THR A 119 41.36 41.13 11.08
N LYS A 120 41.54 39.94 10.48
CA LYS A 120 42.88 39.41 10.15
C LYS A 120 43.60 40.31 9.15
N GLU A 121 42.93 40.73 8.08
CA GLU A 121 43.49 41.64 7.07
C GLU A 121 43.87 43.00 7.70
N GLN A 122 42.98 43.61 8.48
CA GLN A 122 43.30 44.86 9.19
C GLN A 122 44.49 44.71 10.14
N THR A 123 44.58 43.60 10.88
CA THR A 123 45.70 43.34 11.79
C THR A 123 47.00 43.17 11.02
N GLN A 124 46.98 42.46 9.88
CA GLN A 124 48.14 42.30 9.01
C GLN A 124 48.62 43.65 8.46
N ASP A 125 47.70 44.50 7.98
CA ASP A 125 48.02 45.85 7.50
C ASP A 125 48.65 46.73 8.58
N LEU A 126 48.14 46.66 9.82
CA LEU A 126 48.70 47.38 10.97
C LEU A 126 50.13 46.91 11.26
N ILE A 127 50.37 45.58 11.29
CA ILE A 127 51.71 45.01 11.51
C ILE A 127 52.70 45.48 10.44
N VAL A 128 52.30 45.50 9.16
CA VAL A 128 53.14 45.98 8.06
C VAL A 128 53.50 47.45 8.24
N LYS A 129 52.50 48.31 8.56
CA LYS A 129 52.73 49.74 8.82
C LYS A 129 53.66 49.97 10.01
N THR A 130 53.46 49.25 11.12
CA THR A 130 54.31 49.36 12.32
C THR A 130 55.75 48.95 12.05
N ASN A 131 55.98 47.84 11.33
CA ASN A 131 57.33 47.41 10.97
C ASN A 131 58.03 48.40 10.05
N LYS A 132 57.32 48.97 9.07
CA LYS A 132 57.87 50.01 8.19
C LYS A 132 58.35 51.22 8.99
N LEU A 133 57.52 51.72 9.92
CA LEU A 133 57.86 52.86 10.78
C LEU A 133 59.05 52.58 11.70
N GLN A 134 59.23 51.33 12.16
CA GLN A 134 60.40 50.95 12.96
C GLN A 134 61.69 50.92 12.14
N GLY A 135 61.63 50.57 10.85
CA GLY A 135 62.79 50.57 9.95
C GLY A 135 63.21 51.94 9.42
N GLU A 136 62.38 52.98 9.62
CA GLU A 136 62.68 54.37 9.24
C GLU A 136 63.40 55.18 10.35
N LYS A 137 63.73 54.55 11.49
CA LYS A 137 64.57 55.11 12.57
C LYS A 137 66.00 54.58 12.49
#